data_AF-K3X1B2-F1
#
_entry.id   AF-K3X1B2-F1
#
_cell.length_a   1.000
_cell.length_b   1.000
_cell.length_c   1.000
_cell.angle_alpha   90.00
_cell.angle_beta   90.00
_cell.angle_gamma   90.00
#
_symmetry.space_group_name_H-M   'P 1'
#
loop_
_entity.id
_entity.type
_entity.pdbx_description
1 polymer ?
#
loop_
_entity_poly.entity_id
_entity_poly.type
_entity_poly.pdbx_seq_one_letter_code
_entity_poly.pdbx_strand_id
1 'polypeptide(L)'
;MASSSALQVLAVLSAAVALQQYTSRRAQTQKAQKAAKEAAAAEAQRKKQQQVVDKEGDEAFVVEIEYCTGCRWMLRSAWIAQELLTTFQNDLRSVKLTPNSNQGGVFQVYVYNEKSDFTGEDKELLWSRKAAGRFPESKELKQIVRDYINPDKGLGHSDKK
;
A
#
# COMPACT_ATOMS: atom_id res chain seq x y z
N MET A 1 65.50 47.33 25.70
CA MET A 1 64.96 46.02 26.15
C MET A 1 63.42 45.96 26.22
N ALA A 2 62.66 46.76 25.44
CA ALA A 2 61.19 46.81 25.52
C ALA A 2 60.45 46.03 24.40
N SER A 3 61.17 45.43 23.44
CA SER A 3 60.56 44.81 22.24
C SER A 3 60.12 43.35 22.44
N SER A 4 60.65 42.63 23.43
CA SER A 4 60.35 41.21 23.66
C SER A 4 58.97 40.97 24.28
N SER A 5 58.52 41.85 25.17
CA SER A 5 57.25 41.69 25.91
C SER A 5 56.03 42.01 25.06
N ALA A 6 56.12 42.99 24.16
CA ALA A 6 55.04 43.34 23.23
C ALA A 6 54.76 42.21 22.21
N LEU A 7 55.80 41.53 21.73
CA LEU A 7 55.69 40.38 20.83
C LEU A 7 55.02 39.17 21.51
N GLN A 8 55.33 38.93 22.79
CA GLN A 8 54.70 37.84 23.56
C GLN A 8 53.21 38.09 23.80
N VAL A 9 52.81 39.33 24.11
CA VAL A 9 51.39 39.70 24.29
C VAL A 9 50.60 39.54 22.98
N LEU A 10 51.16 39.95 21.85
CA LEU A 10 50.55 39.77 20.52
C LEU A 10 50.34 38.28 20.18
N ALA A 11 51.34 37.42 20.43
CA ALA A 11 51.25 35.99 20.15
C ALA A 11 50.14 35.29 21.00
N VAL A 12 50.00 35.67 22.28
CA VAL A 12 48.97 35.12 23.17
C VAL A 12 47.56 35.55 22.73
N LEU A 13 47.38 36.81 22.33
CA LEU A 13 46.09 37.30 21.81
C LEU A 13 45.70 36.63 20.50
N SER A 14 46.65 36.43 19.57
CA SER A 14 46.40 35.70 18.32
C SER A 14 46.00 34.24 18.58
N ALA A 15 46.66 33.56 19.53
CA ALA A 15 46.32 32.20 19.91
C ALA A 15 44.93 32.08 20.55
N ALA A 16 44.56 33.04 21.40
CA ALA A 16 43.23 33.10 22.02
C ALA A 16 42.11 33.32 20.99
N VAL A 17 42.32 34.22 20.03
CA VAL A 17 41.37 34.45 18.92
C VAL A 17 41.25 33.21 18.03
N ALA A 18 42.36 32.54 17.72
CA ALA A 18 42.34 31.29 16.95
C ALA A 18 41.58 30.16 17.68
N LEU A 19 41.77 30.02 19.00
CA LEU A 19 41.06 29.04 19.83
C LEU A 19 39.55 29.36 19.90
N GLN A 20 39.19 30.63 20.08
CA GLN A 20 37.80 31.09 20.08
C GLN A 20 37.12 30.87 18.72
N GLN A 21 37.82 31.12 17.62
CA GLN A 21 37.32 30.86 16.27
C GLN A 21 37.19 29.36 16.01
N TYR A 22 38.13 28.53 16.49
CA TYR A 22 38.08 27.08 16.35
C TYR A 22 36.91 26.47 17.12
N THR A 23 36.70 26.83 18.39
CA THR A 23 35.58 26.33 19.19
C THR A 23 34.24 26.77 18.62
N SER A 24 34.14 28.02 18.17
CA SER A 24 32.93 28.55 17.51
C SER A 24 32.62 27.82 16.20
N ARG A 25 33.62 27.58 15.33
CA ARG A 25 33.45 26.80 14.09
C ARG A 25 33.10 25.34 14.38
N ARG A 26 33.69 24.74 15.41
CA ARG A 26 33.38 23.37 15.85
C ARG A 26 31.95 23.25 16.39
N ALA A 27 31.48 24.24 17.17
CA ALA A 27 30.10 24.27 17.65
C ALA A 27 29.09 24.48 16.51
N GLN A 28 29.39 25.38 15.56
CA GLN A 28 28.54 25.60 14.38
C GLN A 28 28.44 24.37 13.49
N THR A 29 29.57 23.69 13.22
CA THR A 29 29.58 22.44 12.43
C THR A 29 28.83 21.31 13.12
N GLN A 30 28.97 21.13 14.43
CA GLN A 30 28.19 20.16 15.19
C GLN A 30 26.68 20.46 15.16
N LYS A 31 26.30 21.74 15.30
CA LYS A 31 24.89 22.16 15.21
C LYS A 31 24.31 21.89 13.83
N ALA A 32 25.06 22.20 12.76
CA ALA A 32 24.65 21.94 11.39
C ALA A 32 24.53 20.42 11.09
N GLN A 33 25.48 19.61 11.56
CA GLN A 33 25.42 18.14 11.44
C GLN A 33 24.22 17.54 12.16
N LYS A 34 23.91 18.01 13.37
CA LYS A 34 22.73 17.57 14.13
C LYS A 34 21.43 17.92 13.40
N ALA A 35 21.29 19.17 12.93
CA ALA A 35 20.12 19.61 12.18
C ALA A 35 19.92 18.82 10.86
N ALA A 36 21.01 18.54 10.13
CA ALA A 36 20.96 17.72 8.91
C ALA A 36 20.51 16.28 9.20
N LYS A 37 20.98 15.68 10.31
CA LYS A 37 20.59 14.33 10.72
C LYS A 37 19.12 14.27 11.15
N GLU A 38 18.62 15.29 11.85
CA GLU A 38 17.21 15.41 12.23
C GLU A 38 16.30 15.61 11.00
N ALA A 39 16.72 16.44 10.02
CA ALA A 39 15.98 16.62 8.78
C ALA A 39 15.91 15.32 7.94
N ALA A 40 17.03 14.58 7.83
CA ALA A 40 17.06 13.29 7.15
C ALA A 40 16.19 12.23 7.87
N ALA A 41 16.16 12.22 9.21
CA ALA A 41 15.29 11.35 9.98
C ALA A 41 13.80 11.70 9.79
N ALA A 42 13.45 12.99 9.75
CA ALA A 42 12.10 13.45 9.48
C ALA A 42 11.64 13.14 8.05
N GLU A 43 12.52 13.27 7.06
CA GLU A 43 12.24 12.88 5.67
C GLU A 43 12.06 11.35 5.54
N ALA A 44 12.89 10.56 6.21
CA ALA A 44 12.74 9.11 6.27
C ALA A 44 11.43 8.71 6.95
N GLN A 45 11.04 9.38 8.04
CA GLN A 45 9.77 9.17 8.72
C GLN A 45 8.57 9.53 7.82
N ARG A 46 8.63 10.66 7.09
CA ARG A 46 7.60 11.05 6.12
C ARG A 46 7.45 10.04 4.98
N LYS A 47 8.56 9.58 4.40
CA LYS A 47 8.54 8.53 3.36
C LYS A 47 7.92 7.23 3.89
N LYS A 48 8.26 6.84 5.12
CA LYS A 48 7.69 5.65 5.77
C LYS A 48 6.18 5.80 6.02
N GLN A 49 5.72 7.00 6.42
CA GLN A 49 4.29 7.28 6.58
C GLN A 49 3.54 7.25 5.25
N GLN A 50 4.08 7.85 4.18
CA GLN A 50 3.46 7.79 2.85
C GLN A 50 3.33 6.34 2.36
N GLN A 51 4.36 5.52 2.57
CA GLN A 51 4.35 4.10 2.17
C GLN A 51 3.30 3.24 2.89
N VAL A 52 2.85 3.66 4.08
CA VAL A 52 1.77 3.00 4.83
C VAL A 52 0.40 3.41 4.29
N VAL A 53 0.23 4.69 3.95
CA VAL A 53 -1.01 5.21 3.37
C VAL A 53 -1.28 4.59 2.00
N ASP A 54 -0.25 4.44 1.16
CA ASP A 54 -0.39 3.82 -0.16
C ASP A 54 -0.81 2.34 -0.03
N LYS A 55 -0.25 1.61 0.96
CA LYS A 55 -0.64 0.22 1.27
C LYS A 55 -2.05 0.06 1.81
N GLU A 56 -2.56 1.01 2.60
CA GLU A 56 -3.98 1.00 3.02
C GLU A 56 -4.94 1.22 1.83
N GLY A 57 -4.44 1.76 0.71
CA GLY A 57 -5.17 1.83 -0.55
C GLY A 57 -5.22 0.51 -1.33
N ASP A 58 -4.29 -0.41 -1.07
CA ASP A 58 -4.19 -1.68 -1.81
C ASP A 58 -5.25 -2.71 -1.35
N GLU A 59 -5.65 -2.71 -0.07
CA GLU A 59 -6.75 -3.55 0.45
C GLU A 59 -8.11 -2.85 0.34
N ALA A 60 -8.35 -2.11 -0.74
CA ALA A 60 -9.60 -1.35 -0.90
C ALA A 60 -10.70 -2.13 -1.62
N PHE A 61 -10.42 -3.26 -2.27
CA PHE A 61 -11.42 -3.93 -3.11
C PHE A 61 -12.21 -5.03 -2.40
N VAL A 62 -13.49 -5.12 -2.72
CA VAL A 62 -14.40 -6.19 -2.27
C VAL A 62 -14.94 -6.92 -3.49
N VAL A 63 -14.91 -8.25 -3.46
CA VAL A 63 -15.59 -9.09 -4.45
C VAL A 63 -16.85 -9.66 -3.85
N GLU A 64 -17.99 -9.52 -4.53
CA GLU A 64 -19.26 -10.12 -4.10
C GLU A 64 -19.67 -11.26 -5.04
N ILE A 65 -19.95 -12.43 -4.47
CA ILE A 65 -20.46 -13.59 -5.18
C ILE A 65 -21.92 -13.78 -4.78
N GLU A 66 -22.83 -13.41 -5.67
CA GLU A 66 -24.26 -13.65 -5.51
C GLU A 66 -24.63 -15.02 -6.07
N TYR A 67 -25.34 -15.85 -5.28
CA TYR A 67 -25.64 -17.22 -5.68
C TYR A 67 -27.05 -17.69 -5.31
N CYS A 68 -27.63 -18.52 -6.18
CA CYS A 68 -28.91 -19.20 -5.96
C CYS A 68 -28.83 -20.16 -4.77
N THR A 69 -29.61 -19.91 -3.73
CA THR A 69 -29.69 -20.80 -2.55
C THR A 69 -30.42 -22.10 -2.86
N GLY A 70 -31.50 -22.05 -3.64
CA GLY A 70 -32.27 -23.23 -4.06
C GLY A 70 -31.50 -24.21 -4.97
N CYS A 71 -30.40 -23.76 -5.57
CA CYS A 71 -29.59 -24.54 -6.50
C CYS A 71 -28.45 -25.30 -5.80
N ARG A 72 -28.27 -25.11 -4.48
CA ARG A 72 -27.18 -25.67 -3.67
C ARG A 72 -25.78 -25.25 -4.16
N TRP A 73 -25.64 -24.01 -4.66
CA TRP A 73 -24.36 -23.52 -5.20
C TRP A 73 -23.44 -22.87 -4.16
N MET A 74 -23.85 -22.83 -2.88
CA MET A 74 -23.04 -22.28 -1.79
C MET A 74 -21.61 -22.85 -1.75
N LEU A 75 -21.44 -24.17 -1.91
CA LEU A 75 -20.12 -24.80 -1.88
C LEU A 75 -19.20 -24.33 -3.01
N ARG A 76 -19.76 -24.13 -4.21
CA ARG A 76 -18.99 -23.59 -5.34
C ARG A 76 -18.62 -22.13 -5.10
N SER A 77 -19.55 -21.32 -4.60
CA SER A 77 -19.28 -19.92 -4.25
C SER A 77 -18.19 -19.81 -3.19
N ALA A 78 -18.25 -20.65 -2.15
CA ALA A 78 -17.25 -20.68 -1.07
C ALA A 78 -15.87 -21.12 -1.57
N TRP A 79 -15.79 -22.11 -2.46
CA TRP A 79 -14.53 -22.52 -3.08
C TRP A 79 -13.93 -21.39 -3.93
N ILE A 80 -14.74 -20.72 -4.76
CA ILE A 80 -14.27 -19.57 -5.55
C ILE A 80 -13.77 -18.44 -4.63
N ALA A 81 -14.47 -18.17 -3.52
CA ALA A 81 -14.02 -17.17 -2.56
C ALA A 81 -12.64 -17.51 -1.96
N GLN A 82 -12.40 -18.78 -1.65
CA GLN A 82 -11.08 -19.25 -1.18
C GLN A 82 -10.00 -19.09 -2.25
N GLU A 83 -10.30 -19.42 -3.50
CA GLU A 83 -9.39 -19.24 -4.63
C GLU A 83 -8.98 -17.78 -4.81
N LEU A 84 -9.91 -16.83 -4.64
CA LEU A 84 -9.64 -15.41 -4.74
C LEU A 84 -8.84 -14.88 -3.54
N LEU A 85 -9.27 -15.20 -2.30
CA LEU A 85 -8.57 -14.75 -1.09
C LEU A 85 -7.15 -15.28 -0.98
N THR A 86 -6.88 -16.48 -1.49
CA THR A 86 -5.52 -17.03 -1.52
C THR A 86 -4.64 -16.42 -2.61
N THR A 87 -5.23 -15.92 -3.70
CA THR A 87 -4.50 -15.30 -4.83
C THR A 87 -4.21 -13.81 -4.58
N PHE A 88 -5.15 -13.10 -3.95
CA PHE A 88 -5.16 -11.65 -3.80
C PHE A 88 -5.07 -11.20 -2.33
N GLN A 89 -4.24 -11.88 -1.54
CA GLN A 89 -4.12 -11.67 -0.09
C GLN A 89 -3.90 -10.22 0.35
N ASN A 90 -3.24 -9.42 -0.49
CA ASN A 90 -2.91 -8.01 -0.19
C ASN A 90 -3.70 -7.03 -1.08
N ASP A 91 -4.55 -7.51 -2.00
CA ASP A 91 -5.27 -6.67 -2.96
C ASP A 91 -6.79 -6.66 -2.69
N LEU A 92 -7.31 -7.69 -1.99
CA LEU A 92 -8.72 -7.79 -1.62
C LEU A 92 -8.89 -7.60 -0.12
N ARG A 93 -9.79 -6.69 0.24
CA ARG A 93 -10.29 -6.54 1.61
C ARG A 93 -11.10 -7.74 2.06
N SER A 94 -12.03 -8.17 1.20
CA SER A 94 -12.96 -9.24 1.51
C SER A 94 -13.58 -9.86 0.27
N VAL A 95 -14.11 -11.07 0.43
CA VAL A 95 -15.02 -11.69 -0.51
C VAL A 95 -16.35 -11.95 0.19
N LYS A 96 -17.42 -11.33 -0.30
CA LYS A 96 -18.78 -11.42 0.23
C LYS A 96 -19.54 -12.52 -0.48
N LEU A 97 -20.22 -13.38 0.27
CA LEU A 97 -21.15 -14.37 -0.27
C LEU A 97 -22.58 -13.88 -0.03
N THR A 98 -23.30 -13.56 -1.11
CA THR A 98 -24.66 -13.03 -1.03
C THR A 98 -25.67 -14.10 -1.48
N PRO A 99 -26.42 -14.72 -0.55
CA PRO A 99 -27.44 -15.69 -0.90
C PRO A 99 -28.63 -14.99 -1.59
N ASN A 100 -29.06 -15.51 -2.73
CA ASN A 100 -30.28 -15.07 -3.40
C ASN A 100 -31.30 -16.22 -3.43
N SER A 101 -32.41 -16.02 -2.70
CA SER A 101 -33.55 -16.95 -2.65
C SER A 101 -34.65 -16.64 -3.67
N ASN A 102 -34.63 -15.44 -4.25
CA ASN A 102 -35.73 -14.93 -5.08
C ASN A 102 -35.52 -15.25 -6.57
N GLN A 103 -34.26 -15.44 -7.00
CA GLN A 103 -33.91 -15.70 -8.39
C GLN A 103 -33.21 -17.06 -8.55
N GLY A 104 -33.91 -18.00 -9.19
CA GLY A 104 -33.36 -19.30 -9.56
C GLY A 104 -32.21 -19.18 -10.57
N GLY A 105 -31.14 -19.95 -10.34
CA GLY A 105 -30.03 -20.06 -11.28
C GLY A 105 -29.09 -18.86 -11.37
N VAL A 106 -29.22 -17.88 -10.45
CA VAL A 106 -28.28 -16.76 -10.35
C VAL A 106 -26.91 -17.21 -9.84
N PHE A 107 -25.88 -16.76 -10.54
CA PHE A 107 -24.49 -16.81 -10.10
C PHE A 107 -23.78 -15.64 -10.75
N GLN A 108 -23.49 -14.61 -9.97
CA GLN A 108 -22.87 -13.38 -10.43
C GLN A 108 -21.68 -13.02 -9.54
N VAL A 109 -20.65 -12.45 -10.15
CA VAL A 109 -19.47 -11.97 -9.45
C VAL A 109 -19.35 -10.47 -9.72
N TYR A 110 -19.29 -9.69 -8.66
CA TYR A 110 -19.15 -8.25 -8.70
C TYR A 110 -17.85 -7.81 -8.03
N VAL A 111 -17.35 -6.63 -8.37
CA VAL A 111 -16.23 -5.97 -7.68
C VAL A 111 -16.55 -4.50 -7.43
N TYR A 112 -16.11 -3.98 -6.29
CA TYR A 112 -16.25 -2.57 -5.93
C TYR A 112 -15.20 -2.17 -4.89
N ASN A 113 -15.09 -0.87 -4.60
CA ASN A 113 -14.18 -0.35 -3.60
C ASN A 113 -14.89 -0.21 -2.25
N GLU A 114 -14.26 -0.56 -1.12
CA GLU A 114 -14.82 -0.40 0.23
C GLU A 114 -15.21 1.05 0.52
N LYS A 115 -14.55 2.03 -0.11
CA LYS A 115 -14.83 3.46 0.05
C LYS A 115 -16.01 3.96 -0.78
N SER A 116 -16.54 3.18 -1.73
CA SER A 116 -17.83 3.50 -2.35
C SER A 116 -18.90 3.32 -1.27
N ASP A 117 -19.77 4.31 -1.10
CA ASP A 117 -20.76 4.38 -0.02
C ASP A 117 -21.37 3.00 0.29
N PHE A 118 -21.54 2.70 1.59
CA PHE A 118 -22.04 1.42 2.12
C PHE A 118 -23.40 0.96 1.51
N THR A 119 -24.02 1.80 0.68
CA THR A 119 -25.20 1.51 -0.15
C THR A 119 -24.91 0.49 -1.26
N GLY A 120 -23.65 0.32 -1.70
CA GLY A 120 -23.25 -0.68 -2.69
C GLY A 120 -23.77 -0.41 -4.11
N GLU A 121 -24.02 0.86 -4.44
CA GLU A 121 -24.60 1.26 -5.73
C GLU A 121 -23.59 1.20 -6.89
N ASP A 122 -22.30 1.39 -6.62
CA ASP A 122 -21.23 1.39 -7.64
C ASP A 122 -20.46 0.05 -7.66
N LYS A 123 -21.14 -1.03 -8.06
CA LYS A 123 -20.49 -2.34 -8.28
C LYS A 123 -20.42 -2.74 -9.75
N GLU A 124 -19.23 -3.16 -10.18
CA GLU A 124 -18.98 -3.64 -11.53
C GLU A 124 -19.26 -5.15 -11.62
N LEU A 125 -19.96 -5.59 -12.67
CA LEU A 125 -20.25 -6.99 -12.92
C LEU A 125 -19.10 -7.67 -13.68
N LEU A 126 -18.30 -8.46 -12.98
CA LEU A 126 -17.19 -9.23 -13.57
C LEU A 126 -17.62 -10.53 -14.23
N TRP A 127 -18.66 -11.19 -13.70
CA TRP A 127 -19.14 -12.46 -14.25
C TRP A 127 -20.64 -12.64 -14.09
N SER A 128 -21.29 -13.18 -15.11
CA SER A 128 -22.68 -13.65 -15.05
C SER A 128 -22.80 -15.03 -15.67
N ARG A 129 -23.21 -16.01 -14.87
CA ARG A 129 -23.52 -17.36 -15.38
C ARG A 129 -24.60 -17.33 -16.46
N LYS A 130 -25.59 -16.44 -16.33
CA LYS A 130 -26.67 -16.33 -17.33
C LYS A 130 -26.13 -15.87 -18.68
N ALA A 131 -25.19 -14.93 -18.69
CA ALA A 131 -24.57 -14.43 -19.90
C ALA A 131 -23.59 -15.45 -20.51
N ALA A 132 -22.75 -16.07 -19.67
CA ALA A 132 -21.74 -17.03 -20.12
C ALA A 132 -22.30 -18.44 -20.43
N GLY A 133 -23.50 -18.77 -19.94
CA GLY A 133 -24.07 -20.12 -20.01
C GLY A 133 -23.36 -21.17 -19.13
N ARG A 134 -22.32 -20.77 -18.38
CA ARG A 134 -21.49 -21.64 -17.55
C ARG A 134 -20.99 -20.94 -16.27
N PHE A 135 -20.41 -21.71 -15.37
CA PHE A 135 -19.65 -21.15 -14.24
C PHE A 135 -18.29 -20.65 -14.74
N PRO A 136 -17.69 -19.67 -14.03
CA PRO A 136 -16.33 -19.26 -14.36
C PRO A 136 -15.35 -20.38 -13.99
N GLU A 137 -14.30 -20.52 -14.80
CA GLU A 137 -13.13 -21.29 -14.38
C GLU A 137 -12.30 -20.44 -13.39
N SER A 138 -11.68 -21.07 -12.38
CA SER A 138 -10.92 -20.34 -11.36
C SER A 138 -9.84 -19.45 -11.97
N LYS A 139 -9.11 -19.97 -12.97
CA LYS A 139 -8.08 -19.25 -13.71
C LYS A 139 -8.62 -17.98 -14.39
N GLU A 140 -9.70 -18.12 -15.15
CA GLU A 140 -10.34 -17.02 -15.89
C GLU A 140 -10.84 -15.94 -14.92
N LEU A 141 -11.47 -16.35 -13.81
CA LEU A 141 -11.97 -15.39 -12.84
C LEU A 141 -10.84 -14.63 -12.15
N LYS A 142 -9.73 -15.31 -11.81
CA LYS A 142 -8.54 -14.64 -11.26
C LYS A 142 -7.99 -13.62 -12.25
N GLN A 143 -7.92 -13.95 -13.53
CA GLN A 143 -7.46 -13.01 -14.56
C GLN A 143 -8.37 -11.77 -14.64
N ILE A 144 -9.69 -11.96 -14.72
CA ILE A 144 -10.66 -10.85 -14.78
C ILE A 144 -10.55 -9.96 -13.53
N VAL A 145 -10.45 -10.57 -12.33
CA VAL A 145 -10.29 -9.82 -11.08
C VAL A 145 -8.98 -9.03 -11.08
N ARG A 146 -7.86 -9.66 -11.49
CA ARG A 146 -6.54 -9.01 -11.59
C ARG A 146 -6.58 -7.82 -12.54
N ASP A 147 -7.13 -8.01 -13.73
CA ASP A 147 -7.22 -6.97 -14.75
C ASP A 147 -8.00 -5.74 -14.27
N TYR A 148 -8.91 -5.92 -13.29
CA TYR A 148 -9.65 -4.82 -12.67
C TYR A 148 -8.90 -4.17 -11.50
N ILE A 149 -8.38 -4.96 -10.55
CA ILE A 149 -7.85 -4.43 -9.28
C ILE A 149 -6.35 -4.12 -9.30
N ASN A 150 -5.57 -4.90 -10.05
CA ASN A 150 -4.11 -4.79 -10.08
C ASN A 150 -3.55 -5.38 -11.41
N PRO A 151 -3.65 -4.63 -12.53
CA PRO A 151 -3.28 -5.12 -13.87
C PRO A 151 -1.84 -5.62 -13.97
N ASP A 152 -0.93 -5.07 -13.17
CA ASP A 152 0.50 -5.38 -13.21
C ASP A 152 0.87 -6.64 -12.40
N LYS A 153 -0.08 -7.18 -11.61
CA LYS A 153 0.15 -8.40 -10.81
C LYS A 153 0.29 -9.62 -11.72
N GLY A 154 1.41 -10.33 -11.62
CA GLY A 154 1.57 -11.64 -12.24
C GLY A 154 0.82 -12.74 -11.46
N LEU A 155 0.09 -13.61 -12.17
CA LEU A 155 -0.67 -14.74 -11.60
C LEU A 155 0.01 -16.10 -11.83
N GLY A 156 1.27 -16.11 -12.27
CA GLY A 156 2.07 -17.32 -12.44
C GLY A 156 1.46 -18.29 -13.45
N HIS A 157 1.12 -19.51 -12.99
CA HIS A 157 0.48 -20.53 -13.85
C HIS A 157 -0.89 -20.09 -14.38
N SER A 158 -1.56 -19.15 -13.73
CA SER A 158 -2.86 -18.66 -14.20
C SER A 158 -2.73 -17.72 -15.41
N ASP A 159 -1.58 -17.09 -15.65
CA ASP A 159 -1.35 -16.25 -16.84
C ASP A 159 -0.99 -17.06 -18.09
N LYS A 160 -0.52 -18.30 -17.93
CA LYS A 160 -0.05 -19.17 -19.03
C LYS A 160 -1.19 -20.09 -19.45
N LYS A 161 -1.32 -20.39 -20.76
CA LYS A 161 -2.39 -21.27 -21.28
C LYS A 161 -2.36 -22.67 -20.67
#